data_AF-Q4DML0-F1
#
_entry.id   AF-Q4DML0-F1
#
_cell.length_a   1.000
_cell.length_b   1.000
_cell.length_c   1.000
_cell.angle_alpha   90.00
_cell.angle_beta   90.00
_cell.angle_gamma   90.00
#
_symmetry.space_group_name_H-M   'P 1'
#
loop_
_entity.id
_entity.type
_entity.pdbx_description
1 polymer ?
#
loop_
_entity_poly.entity_id
_entity_poly.type
_entity_poly.pdbx_seq_one_letter_code
_entity_poly.pdbx_strand_id
1 'polypeptide(L)'
;MFLAVFQEFAHPEVLAQVEEGKICRVDRATEPCTLAKSEEELAVVSRNAKLFIDDETTSEEAVEATLEALCKLGFTVTHRHPVTSAGCPMRDRVILSYTA
;
A
#
# COMPACT_ATOMS: atom_id res chain seq x y z
N MET A 1 7.72 -11.58 -2.13
CA MET A 1 6.59 -10.70 -2.47
C MET A 1 6.70 -9.53 -1.53
N PHE A 2 6.75 -8.30 -2.03
CA PHE A 2 6.93 -7.11 -1.18
C PHE A 2 5.61 -6.35 -1.05
N LEU A 3 5.21 -6.04 0.17
CA LEU A 3 3.91 -5.48 0.50
C LEU A 3 4.05 -4.01 0.90
N ALA A 4 3.45 -3.14 0.11
CA ALA A 4 3.25 -1.74 0.42
C ALA A 4 1.88 -1.55 1.08
N VAL A 5 1.88 -1.07 2.32
CA VAL A 5 0.69 -0.82 3.12
C VAL A 5 0.56 0.67 3.33
N PHE A 6 -0.64 1.22 3.23
CA PHE A 6 -0.83 2.64 3.49
C PHE A 6 -0.88 2.94 4.99
N GLN A 7 -0.23 4.02 5.42
CA GLN A 7 -0.33 4.59 6.76
C GLN A 7 -1.72 5.16 7.00
N GLU A 8 -2.31 5.72 5.94
CA GLU A 8 -3.64 6.33 5.90
C GLU A 8 -4.53 5.56 4.93
N PHE A 9 -5.81 5.92 4.83
CA PHE A 9 -6.72 5.27 3.89
C PHE A 9 -6.28 5.52 2.44
N ALA A 10 -6.37 4.51 1.58
CA ALA A 10 -5.89 4.65 0.21
C ALA A 10 -6.77 5.60 -0.59
N HIS A 11 -6.14 6.47 -1.38
CA HIS A 11 -6.87 7.41 -2.23
C HIS A 11 -7.31 6.70 -3.52
N PRO A 12 -8.62 6.54 -3.77
CA PRO A 12 -9.11 5.74 -4.90
C PRO A 12 -8.64 6.28 -6.26
N GLU A 13 -8.51 7.60 -6.40
CA GLU A 13 -7.98 8.26 -7.60
C GLU A 13 -6.52 7.86 -7.88
N VAL A 14 -5.73 7.69 -6.83
CA VAL A 14 -4.32 7.31 -6.93
C VAL A 14 -4.20 5.81 -7.20
N LEU A 15 -5.04 4.99 -6.56
CA LEU A 15 -5.11 3.56 -6.87
C LEU A 15 -5.45 3.30 -8.34
N ALA A 16 -6.33 4.12 -8.93
CA ALA A 16 -6.65 4.03 -10.36
C ALA A 16 -5.41 4.32 -11.22
N GLN A 17 -4.61 5.33 -10.87
CA GLN A 17 -3.35 5.63 -11.57
C GLN A 17 -2.32 4.50 -11.42
N VAL A 18 -2.24 3.87 -10.25
CA VAL A 18 -1.35 2.70 -10.02
C VAL A 18 -1.75 1.52 -10.90
N GLU A 19 -3.05 1.22 -11.00
CA GLU A 19 -3.59 0.17 -11.86
C GLU A 19 -3.39 0.49 -13.36
N GLU A 20 -3.68 1.72 -13.78
CA GLU A 20 -3.52 2.18 -15.16
C GLU A 20 -2.04 2.15 -15.59
N GLY A 21 -1.15 2.61 -14.71
CA GLY A 21 0.29 2.58 -14.92
C GLY A 21 0.91 1.18 -14.82
N LYS A 22 0.13 0.15 -14.43
CA LYS A 22 0.61 -1.22 -14.17
C LYS A 22 1.86 -1.27 -13.29
N ILE A 23 1.93 -0.37 -12.30
CA ILE A 23 3.12 -0.21 -11.45
C ILE A 23 3.27 -1.41 -10.51
N CYS A 24 2.16 -1.82 -9.89
CA CYS A 24 2.08 -2.97 -9.00
C CYS A 24 0.64 -3.47 -8.91
N ARG A 25 0.46 -4.63 -8.28
CA ARG A 25 -0.86 -5.22 -8.10
C ARG A 25 -1.59 -4.56 -6.94
N VAL A 26 -2.78 -4.03 -7.19
CA VAL A 26 -3.63 -3.42 -6.16
C VAL A 26 -4.62 -4.45 -5.64
N ASP A 27 -4.66 -4.62 -4.32
CA ASP A 27 -5.65 -5.44 -3.63
C ASP A 27 -6.53 -4.52 -2.80
N ARG A 28 -7.73 -4.23 -3.31
CA ARG A 28 -8.73 -3.43 -2.62
C ARG A 28 -9.51 -4.32 -1.67
N ALA A 29 -9.72 -3.88 -0.43
CA ALA A 29 -10.66 -4.56 0.47
C ALA A 29 -12.07 -4.43 -0.12
N THR A 30 -12.61 -5.54 -0.64
CA THR A 30 -13.93 -5.59 -1.30
C THR A 30 -15.09 -5.70 -0.33
N GLU A 31 -14.85 -6.13 0.90
CA GLU A 31 -15.88 -6.27 1.92
C GLU A 31 -15.69 -5.21 3.02
N PRO A 32 -16.74 -4.44 3.37
CA PRO A 32 -16.65 -3.52 4.49
C PRO A 32 -16.35 -4.34 5.74
N CYS A 33 -15.27 -3.98 6.43
CA CYS A 33 -14.94 -4.61 7.70
C CYS A 33 -16.17 -4.46 8.59
N THR A 34 -16.77 -5.58 9.02
CA THR A 34 -18.06 -5.66 9.74
C THR A 34 -18.07 -4.92 11.09
N LEU A 35 -16.95 -4.29 11.43
CA LEU A 35 -16.73 -3.46 12.60
C LEU A 35 -17.05 -1.97 12.39
N ALA A 36 -17.19 -1.49 11.15
CA ALA A 36 -17.57 -0.11 10.88
C ALA A 36 -19.00 0.17 11.36
N LYS A 37 -19.18 1.14 12.26
CA LYS A 37 -20.47 1.44 12.91
C LYS A 37 -21.24 2.57 12.24
N SER A 38 -20.62 3.23 11.27
CA SER A 38 -21.17 4.40 10.56
C SER A 38 -20.82 4.35 9.07
N GLU A 39 -21.63 5.00 8.22
CA GLU A 39 -21.37 5.06 6.77
C GLU A 39 -20.05 5.77 6.45
N GLU A 40 -19.64 6.76 7.25
CA GLU A 40 -18.35 7.43 7.13
C GLU A 40 -17.19 6.47 7.41
N GLU A 41 -17.25 5.69 8.50
CA GLU A 41 -16.26 4.65 8.76
C GLU A 41 -16.25 3.59 7.66
N LEU A 42 -17.40 3.24 7.09
CA LEU A 42 -17.51 2.25 6.02
C LEU A 42 -16.86 2.75 4.73
N ALA A 43 -17.12 4.01 4.35
CA ALA A 43 -16.49 4.65 3.20
C ALA A 43 -14.97 4.76 3.39
N VAL A 44 -14.53 5.03 4.61
CA VAL A 44 -13.14 5.12 4.99
C VAL A 44 -12.46 3.73 4.96
N VAL A 45 -13.07 2.70 5.54
CA VAL A 45 -12.53 1.33 5.56
C VAL A 45 -12.52 0.70 4.16
N SER A 46 -13.51 1.00 3.31
CA SER A 46 -13.54 0.54 1.90
C SER A 46 -12.40 1.10 1.06
N ARG A 47 -11.74 2.16 1.55
CA ARG A 47 -10.53 2.72 0.96
C ARG A 47 -9.27 2.01 1.42
N ASN A 48 -9.33 0.99 2.28
CA ASN A 48 -8.14 0.20 2.59
C ASN A 48 -7.77 -0.65 1.38
N ALA A 49 -6.62 -0.35 0.81
CA ALA A 49 -5.98 -1.17 -0.21
C ALA A 49 -4.60 -1.60 0.26
N LYS A 50 -4.08 -2.67 -0.33
CA LYS A 50 -2.69 -3.08 -0.21
C LYS A 50 -2.08 -3.10 -1.60
N LEU A 51 -0.84 -2.67 -1.70
CA LEU A 51 -0.07 -2.75 -2.93
C LEU A 51 0.88 -3.95 -2.83
N PHE A 52 0.76 -4.85 -3.78
CA PHE A 52 1.59 -6.04 -3.91
C PHE A 52 2.60 -5.81 -5.03
N ILE A 53 3.88 -5.75 -4.65
CA ILE A 53 5.00 -5.72 -5.59
C ILE A 53 5.42 -7.18 -5.79
N ASP A 54 5.07 -7.69 -6.98
CA ASP A 54 5.16 -9.12 -7.30
C ASP A 54 6.59 -9.67 -7.28
N ASP A 55 6.70 -10.92 -6.86
CA ASP A 55 7.94 -11.62 -6.47
C ASP A 55 8.75 -12.15 -7.66
N GLU A 56 8.15 -12.21 -8.86
CA GLU A 56 8.75 -12.94 -9.99
C GLU A 56 10.09 -12.37 -10.47
N THR A 57 10.44 -11.17 -10.00
CA THR A 57 11.72 -10.50 -10.25
C THR A 57 12.30 -9.88 -8.98
N THR A 58 12.35 -10.58 -7.84
CA THR A 58 13.03 -10.10 -6.61
C THR A 58 14.52 -9.82 -6.78
N SER A 59 14.86 -8.75 -7.50
CA SER A 59 15.98 -7.92 -7.15
C SER A 59 15.45 -6.79 -6.28
N GLU A 60 16.25 -6.41 -5.28
CA GLU A 60 15.99 -5.23 -4.47
C GLU A 60 15.78 -3.99 -5.37
N GLU A 61 16.47 -3.94 -6.51
CA GLU A 61 16.30 -2.93 -7.55
C GLU A 61 14.87 -2.84 -8.11
N ALA A 62 14.20 -3.97 -8.35
CA ALA A 62 12.82 -3.95 -8.85
C ALA A 62 11.87 -3.35 -7.81
N VAL A 63 12.08 -3.70 -6.53
CA VAL A 63 11.31 -3.11 -5.41
C VAL A 63 11.57 -1.60 -5.33
N GLU A 64 12.83 -1.18 -5.42
CA GLU A 64 13.19 0.24 -5.43
C GLU A 64 12.59 0.98 -6.62
N ALA A 65 12.59 0.39 -7.83
CA ALA A 65 12.01 0.99 -9.02
C ALA A 65 10.49 1.17 -8.89
N THR A 66 9.78 0.16 -8.36
CA THR A 66 8.35 0.26 -8.09
C THR A 66 8.06 1.31 -7.01
N LEU A 67 8.86 1.35 -5.94
CA LEU A 67 8.74 2.37 -4.90
C LEU A 67 8.99 3.77 -5.45
N GLU A 68 9.98 3.95 -6.32
CA GLU A 68 10.26 5.23 -6.96
C GLU A 68 9.09 5.67 -7.87
N ALA A 69 8.50 4.73 -8.63
CA ALA A 69 7.31 5.00 -9.43
C ALA A 69 6.11 5.42 -8.56
N LEU A 70 5.91 4.78 -7.42
CA LEU A 70 4.90 5.18 -6.44
C LEU A 70 5.21 6.57 -5.86
N CYS A 71 6.47 6.86 -5.52
CA CYS A 71 6.86 8.17 -5.03
C CYS A 71 6.60 9.29 -6.05
N LYS A 72 6.79 9.02 -7.35
CA LYS A 72 6.47 9.96 -8.44
C LYS A 72 4.97 10.26 -8.55
N LEU A 73 4.10 9.36 -8.09
CA LEU A 73 2.66 9.60 -8.01
C LEU A 73 2.24 10.42 -6.78
N GLY A 74 3.17 10.74 -5.86
CA GLY A 74 2.90 11.48 -4.63
C GLY A 74 2.91 10.62 -3.36
N PHE A 75 3.19 9.32 -3.47
CA PHE A 75 3.40 8.51 -2.27
C PHE A 75 4.71 8.89 -1.57
N THR A 76 4.75 8.67 -0.26
CA THR A 76 5.96 8.84 0.55
C THR A 76 6.17 7.59 1.37
N VAL A 77 7.37 7.00 1.30
CA VAL A 77 7.74 5.88 2.16
C VAL A 77 8.01 6.41 3.57
N THR A 78 7.14 6.09 4.53
CA THR A 78 7.32 6.55 5.92
C THR A 78 8.10 5.57 6.77
N HIS A 79 7.91 4.26 6.56
CA HIS A 79 8.66 3.22 7.26
C HIS A 79 9.03 2.09 6.32
N ARG A 80 10.30 1.67 6.39
CA ARG A 80 10.75 0.40 5.81
C ARG A 80 10.88 -0.64 6.91
N HIS A 81 10.49 -1.86 6.60
CA HIS A 81 10.58 -3.01 7.48
C HIS A 81 9.96 -2.77 8.87
N PRO A 82 8.68 -2.36 8.93
CA PRO A 82 8.01 -2.09 10.18
C PRO A 82 8.16 -3.26 11.16
N VAL A 83 8.40 -2.92 12.42
CA VAL A 83 8.69 -3.90 13.47
C VAL A 83 7.37 -4.37 14.08
N THR A 84 7.21 -5.69 14.22
CA THR A 84 6.06 -6.27 14.90
C THR A 84 6.08 -5.95 16.40
N SER A 85 4.96 -6.14 17.09
CA SER A 85 4.88 -6.02 18.55
C SER A 85 5.85 -6.97 19.29
N ALA A 86 6.33 -8.03 18.64
CA ALA A 86 7.33 -8.95 19.16
C ALA A 86 8.78 -8.48 18.92
N GLY A 87 9.00 -7.31 18.29
CA GLY A 87 10.32 -6.79 17.98
C GLY A 87 10.94 -7.35 16.70
N CYS A 88 10.17 -8.06 15.86
CA CYS A 88 10.68 -8.65 14.62
C CYS A 88 10.44 -7.73 13.42
N PRO A 89 11.45 -7.38 12.61
CA PRO A 89 11.24 -6.56 11.42
C PRO A 89 10.54 -7.35 10.31
N MET A 90 9.48 -6.78 9.74
CA MET A 90 8.79 -7.32 8.57
C MET A 90 9.54 -6.91 7.30
N ARG A 91 10.58 -7.67 6.93
CA ARG A 91 11.47 -7.33 5.80
C ARG A 91 10.76 -7.21 4.45
N ASP A 92 9.61 -7.84 4.31
CA ASP A 92 8.73 -7.84 3.16
C ASP A 92 7.78 -6.63 3.12
N ARG A 93 7.90 -5.66 4.05
CA ARG A 93 6.92 -4.58 4.17
C ARG A 93 7.51 -3.18 4.13
N VAL A 94 6.71 -2.29 3.58
CA VAL A 94 6.89 -0.83 3.58
C VAL A 94 5.56 -0.15 3.89
N ILE A 95 5.64 0.95 4.64
CA ILE A 95 4.51 1.83 4.92
C ILE A 95 4.59 3.04 3.99
N LEU A 96 3.49 3.35 3.30
CA LEU A 96 3.33 4.49 2.40
C LEU A 96 2.32 5.50 2.98
N SER A 97 2.62 6.79 2.97
CA SER A 97 1.62 7.86 3.10
C SER A 97 1.37 8.50 1.74
N TYR A 98 0.23 9.16 1.59
CA TYR A 98 -0.05 10.01 0.45
C TYR A 98 -0.32 11.41 0.97
N THR A 99 0.58 12.37 0.68
CA THR A 99 0.51 13.73 1.22
C THR A 99 0.20 14.79 0.16
N ALA A 100 -0.05 14.35 -1.09
CA ALA A 100 -0.33 15.23 -2.22
C ALA A 100 -1.80 15.67 -2.27
#